data_AF-A0A2D6RXX4-F1
#
_entry.id   AF-A0A2D6RXX4-F1
#
_cell.length_a   1.000
_cell.length_b   1.000
_cell.length_c   1.000
_cell.angle_alpha   90.00
_cell.angle_beta   90.00
_cell.angle_gamma   90.00
#
_symmetry.space_group_name_H-M   'P 1'
#
loop_
_entity.id
_entity.type
_entity.pdbx_description
1 polymer ?
#
loop_
_entity_poly.entity_id
_entity_poly.type
_entity_poly.pdbx_seq_one_letter_code
_entity_poly.pdbx_strand_id
1 'polypeptide(L)'
;SDNLQRMRELAVQAKNGTLNPTDRVNLNREYTELANEVDRIVTGSTFNGNNLFDAANQTLSFQVGTGNAVSDTLELNLTDDGLSTGNDLTTIMTNGAADIQTNLGAITDVANATTAIDTLDASIDAITGIRAVVGAGQSRLEQVAAFADVSSTNLQAARGRIMDADFAKETANLTRSQILQQAGTAMLAQANQLPNNVLSLLQ
;
A
#
# COMPACT_ATOMS: atom_id res chain seq x y z
N SER A 1 -17.47 -1.17 13.75
CA SER A 1 -18.01 -2.48 14.17
C SER A 1 -18.73 -2.33 15.50
N ASP A 2 -18.06 -1.84 16.53
CA ASP A 2 -18.63 -1.73 17.89
C ASP A 2 -19.92 -0.89 17.95
N ASN A 3 -19.97 0.27 17.28
CA ASN A 3 -21.20 1.07 17.16
C ASN A 3 -22.34 0.30 16.48
N LEU A 4 -22.05 -0.48 15.43
CA LEU A 4 -23.06 -1.28 14.72
C LEU A 4 -23.53 -2.46 15.55
N GLN A 5 -22.64 -3.10 16.32
CA GLN A 5 -23.02 -4.14 17.29
C GLN A 5 -23.93 -3.56 18.37
N ARG A 6 -23.63 -2.37 18.88
CA ARG A 6 -24.51 -1.67 19.83
C ARG A 6 -25.86 -1.31 19.20
N MET A 7 -25.87 -0.79 17.97
CA MET A 7 -27.11 -0.54 17.23
C MET A 7 -27.94 -1.81 17.06
N ARG A 8 -27.29 -2.95 16.83
CA ARG A 8 -27.95 -4.25 16.73
C ARG A 8 -28.56 -4.67 18.05
N GLU A 9 -27.87 -4.48 19.17
CA GLU A 9 -28.45 -4.71 20.51
C GLU A 9 -29.71 -3.87 20.73
N LEU A 10 -29.68 -2.59 20.36
CA LEU A 10 -30.84 -1.69 20.46
C LEU A 10 -31.98 -2.13 19.55
N ALA A 11 -31.68 -2.57 18.33
CA ALA A 11 -32.68 -3.11 17.41
C ALA A 11 -33.32 -4.41 17.93
N VAL A 12 -32.53 -5.30 18.52
CA VAL A 12 -33.04 -6.52 19.19
C VAL A 12 -33.91 -6.17 20.39
N GLN A 13 -33.52 -5.18 21.20
CA GLN A 13 -34.34 -4.69 22.31
C GLN A 13 -35.65 -4.06 21.82
N ALA A 14 -35.58 -3.21 20.79
CA ALA A 14 -36.76 -2.62 20.18
C ALA A 14 -37.66 -3.69 19.59
N LYS A 15 -37.15 -4.75 18.96
CA LYS A 15 -37.96 -5.86 18.43
C LYS A 15 -38.82 -6.56 19.50
N ASN A 16 -38.47 -6.48 20.78
CA ASN A 16 -39.24 -7.11 21.85
C ASN A 16 -40.69 -6.60 21.92
N GLY A 17 -41.67 -7.49 21.77
CA GLY A 17 -43.09 -7.15 21.65
C GLY A 17 -43.72 -6.55 22.91
N THR A 18 -43.06 -6.62 24.06
CA THR A 18 -43.53 -6.02 25.32
C THR A 18 -43.25 -4.53 25.43
N LEU A 19 -42.39 -3.98 24.56
CA LEU A 19 -42.01 -2.56 24.56
C LEU A 19 -43.11 -1.70 23.92
N ASN A 20 -43.48 -0.61 24.58
CA ASN A 20 -44.46 0.34 24.04
C ASN A 20 -43.83 1.25 22.96
N PRO A 21 -44.62 1.98 22.16
CA PRO A 21 -44.09 2.87 21.12
C PRO A 21 -43.16 3.97 21.63
N THR A 22 -43.43 4.54 22.81
CA THR A 22 -42.60 5.59 23.42
C THR A 22 -41.22 5.05 23.81
N ASP A 23 -41.15 3.84 24.34
CA ASP A 23 -39.89 3.19 24.70
C ASP A 23 -39.03 2.95 23.45
N ARG A 24 -39.65 2.51 22.34
CA ARG A 24 -38.97 2.34 21.04
C ARG A 24 -38.44 3.65 20.49
N VAL A 25 -39.18 4.75 20.64
CA VAL A 25 -38.71 6.09 20.26
C VAL A 25 -37.50 6.50 21.08
N ASN A 26 -37.44 6.16 22.37
CA ASN A 26 -36.26 6.43 23.20
C ASN A 26 -35.05 5.61 22.76
N LEU A 27 -35.22 4.31 22.47
CA LEU A 27 -34.14 3.48 21.91
C LEU A 27 -33.67 4.01 20.55
N ASN A 28 -34.61 4.46 19.71
CA ASN A 28 -34.31 5.01 18.39
C ASN A 28 -33.47 6.28 18.47
N ARG A 29 -33.54 7.06 19.56
CA ARG A 29 -32.66 8.22 19.76
C ARG A 29 -31.21 7.78 19.90
N GLU A 30 -30.93 6.82 20.77
CA GLU A 30 -29.58 6.27 20.92
C GLU A 30 -29.09 5.62 19.61
N TYR A 31 -29.97 4.87 18.94
CA TYR A 31 -29.69 4.26 17.64
C TYR A 31 -29.28 5.29 16.57
N THR A 32 -29.99 6.42 16.53
CA THR A 32 -29.72 7.51 15.58
C THR A 32 -28.38 8.18 15.86
N GLU A 33 -28.05 8.46 17.13
CA GLU A 33 -26.74 9.04 17.48
C GLU A 33 -25.58 8.11 17.13
N LEU A 34 -25.76 6.79 17.30
CA LEU A 34 -24.77 5.81 16.87
C LEU A 34 -24.62 5.77 15.35
N ALA A 35 -25.72 5.89 14.59
CA ALA A 35 -25.68 5.99 13.13
C ALA A 35 -24.90 7.25 12.68
N ASN A 36 -25.15 8.39 13.33
CA ASN A 36 -24.43 9.64 13.08
C ASN A 36 -22.94 9.53 13.39
N GLU A 37 -22.57 8.82 14.45
CA GLU A 37 -21.16 8.59 14.79
C GLU A 37 -20.49 7.67 13.75
N VAL A 38 -21.18 6.65 13.25
CA VAL A 38 -20.68 5.84 12.13
C VAL A 38 -20.46 6.70 10.89
N ASP A 39 -21.42 7.57 10.54
CA ASP A 39 -21.28 8.52 9.43
C ASP A 39 -20.08 9.44 9.61
N ARG A 40 -19.89 10.02 10.80
CA ARG A 40 -18.74 10.87 11.12
C ARG A 40 -17.40 10.13 10.95
N ILE A 41 -17.31 8.88 11.40
CA ILE A 41 -16.08 8.08 11.28
C ILE A 41 -15.76 7.81 9.81
N VAL A 42 -16.76 7.41 9.05
CA VAL A 42 -16.61 7.05 7.63
C VAL A 42 -16.29 8.28 6.79
N THR A 43 -17.02 9.38 6.97
CA THR A 43 -16.80 10.64 6.24
C THR A 43 -15.52 11.36 6.66
N GLY A 44 -15.09 11.20 7.92
CA GLY A 44 -13.88 11.82 8.46
C GLY A 44 -12.58 11.04 8.23
N SER A 45 -12.65 9.76 7.84
CA SER A 45 -11.47 8.93 7.64
C SER A 45 -10.77 9.28 6.33
N THR A 46 -9.77 10.16 6.43
CA THR A 46 -8.98 10.61 5.27
C THR A 46 -7.51 10.23 5.40
N PHE A 47 -6.87 9.94 4.27
CA PHE A 47 -5.43 9.79 4.15
C PHE A 47 -4.92 10.68 3.01
N ASN A 48 -3.95 11.55 3.32
CA ASN A 48 -3.42 12.53 2.37
C ASN A 48 -4.52 13.37 1.67
N GLY A 49 -5.58 13.73 2.40
CA GLY A 49 -6.72 14.50 1.90
C GLY A 49 -7.77 13.70 1.11
N ASN A 50 -7.54 12.41 0.87
CA ASN A 50 -8.52 11.53 0.21
C ASN A 50 -9.31 10.75 1.26
N ASN A 51 -10.64 10.74 1.16
CA ASN A 51 -11.48 9.91 2.01
C ASN A 51 -11.31 8.42 1.62
N LEU A 52 -10.98 7.58 2.60
CA LEU A 52 -10.67 6.16 2.39
C LEU A 52 -11.90 5.28 2.07
N PHE A 53 -13.11 5.76 2.36
CA PHE A 53 -14.37 5.05 2.20
C PHE A 53 -15.33 5.75 1.23
N ASP A 54 -14.84 6.72 0.45
CA ASP A 54 -15.63 7.35 -0.60
C ASP A 54 -15.78 6.40 -1.81
N ALA A 55 -16.90 6.48 -2.51
CA ALA A 55 -17.21 5.69 -3.71
C ALA A 55 -16.20 5.96 -4.86
N ALA A 56 -15.44 7.05 -4.80
CA ALA A 56 -14.34 7.30 -5.73
C ALA A 56 -13.05 6.51 -5.39
N ASN A 57 -12.85 6.06 -4.15
CA ASN A 57 -11.61 5.44 -3.64
C ASN A 57 -11.78 3.93 -3.35
N GLN A 58 -12.57 3.26 -4.19
CA GLN A 58 -12.94 1.86 -4.08
C GLN A 58 -11.80 0.86 -4.34
N THR A 59 -10.74 1.31 -5.02
CA THR A 59 -9.53 0.52 -5.25
C THR A 59 -8.31 1.39 -5.00
N LEU A 60 -7.51 1.02 -4.01
CA LEU A 60 -6.24 1.68 -3.72
C LEU A 60 -5.12 0.95 -4.46
N SER A 61 -4.46 1.65 -5.38
CA SER A 61 -3.33 1.11 -6.15
C SER A 61 -2.01 1.59 -5.55
N PHE A 62 -1.14 0.65 -5.19
CA PHE A 62 0.19 0.92 -4.65
C PHE A 62 1.25 0.49 -5.65
N GLN A 63 2.08 1.44 -6.08
CA GLN A 63 3.27 1.12 -6.88
C GLN A 63 4.30 0.44 -5.97
N VAL A 64 4.64 -0.81 -6.29
CA VAL A 64 5.55 -1.64 -5.50
C VAL A 64 6.75 -2.17 -6.28
N GLY A 65 6.69 -2.13 -7.61
CA GLY A 65 7.79 -2.45 -8.51
C GLY A 65 8.47 -1.20 -9.07
N THR A 66 9.52 -1.42 -9.86
CA THR A 66 10.28 -0.34 -10.52
C THR A 66 9.86 -0.10 -11.98
N GLY A 67 9.04 -0.99 -12.54
CA GLY A 67 8.49 -0.88 -13.89
C GLY A 67 7.10 -0.25 -13.93
N ASN A 68 6.49 -0.32 -15.12
CA ASN A 68 5.13 0.19 -15.39
C ASN A 68 4.14 -0.95 -15.73
N ALA A 69 4.49 -2.21 -15.45
CA ALA A 69 3.60 -3.33 -15.72
C ALA A 69 2.55 -3.44 -14.60
N VAL A 70 1.40 -4.07 -14.90
CA VAL A 70 0.37 -4.35 -13.87
C VAL A 70 0.92 -5.19 -12.71
N SER A 71 1.93 -6.03 -12.98
CA SER A 71 2.64 -6.81 -11.95
C SER A 71 3.48 -5.96 -10.99
N ASP A 72 3.78 -4.71 -11.33
CA ASP A 72 4.52 -3.76 -10.48
C ASP A 72 3.58 -2.98 -9.53
N THR A 73 2.27 -3.20 -9.64
CA THR A 73 1.26 -2.57 -8.79
C THR A 73 0.56 -3.60 -7.91
N LEU A 74 0.31 -3.21 -6.67
CA LEU A 74 -0.56 -3.93 -5.75
C LEU A 74 -1.87 -3.16 -5.62
N GLU A 75 -2.96 -3.77 -6.06
CA GLU A 75 -4.29 -3.22 -5.87
C GLU A 75 -4.94 -3.78 -4.61
N LEU A 76 -5.57 -2.89 -3.85
CA LEU A 76 -6.39 -3.21 -2.69
C LEU A 76 -7.82 -2.77 -2.99
N ASN A 77 -8.71 -3.72 -3.24
CA ASN A 77 -10.12 -3.45 -3.47
C ASN A 77 -10.86 -3.36 -2.13
N LEU A 78 -11.49 -2.22 -1.85
CA LEU A 78 -12.27 -2.00 -0.62
C LEU A 78 -13.77 -2.25 -0.81
N THR A 79 -14.18 -2.69 -2.00
CA THR A 79 -15.59 -2.99 -2.34
C THR A 79 -15.92 -4.46 -2.41
N ASP A 80 -14.92 -5.32 -2.50
CA ASP A 80 -15.08 -6.75 -2.68
C ASP A 80 -14.30 -7.43 -1.56
N ASP A 81 -15.02 -8.11 -0.66
CA ASP A 81 -14.43 -8.94 0.37
C ASP A 81 -13.85 -10.27 -0.14
N GLY A 82 -14.08 -10.60 -1.41
CA GLY A 82 -13.67 -11.84 -2.06
C GLY A 82 -14.59 -13.03 -1.75
N LEU A 83 -15.68 -12.83 -1.01
CA LEU A 83 -16.70 -13.83 -0.67
C LEU A 83 -18.02 -13.55 -1.39
N SER A 84 -18.34 -12.28 -1.67
CA SER A 84 -19.58 -11.84 -2.30
C SER A 84 -19.32 -11.24 -3.70
N THR A 85 -20.33 -11.26 -4.58
CA THR A 85 -20.26 -10.61 -5.90
C THR A 85 -20.82 -9.18 -5.88
N GLY A 86 -21.09 -8.65 -4.68
CA GLY A 86 -21.64 -7.32 -4.44
C GLY A 86 -20.57 -6.32 -4.05
N ASN A 87 -20.95 -5.03 -4.05
CA ASN A 87 -20.12 -3.99 -3.49
C ASN A 87 -20.43 -3.84 -2.00
N ASP A 88 -19.58 -4.40 -1.16
CA ASP A 88 -19.73 -4.42 0.30
C ASP A 88 -19.62 -3.04 0.93
N LEU A 89 -19.04 -2.06 0.23
CA LEU A 89 -19.06 -0.68 0.67
C LEU A 89 -20.44 -0.04 0.41
N THR A 90 -21.16 -0.48 -0.63
CA THR A 90 -22.52 0.02 -0.94
C THR A 90 -23.61 -0.51 -0.02
N THR A 91 -23.41 -1.70 0.58
CA THR A 91 -24.31 -2.21 1.63
C THR A 91 -24.24 -1.38 2.90
N ILE A 92 -23.11 -0.71 3.15
CA ILE A 92 -22.92 0.22 4.28
C ILE A 92 -23.29 1.65 3.86
N MET A 93 -22.87 2.07 2.67
CA MET A 93 -22.96 3.44 2.16
C MET A 93 -23.51 3.46 0.73
N THR A 94 -24.77 3.83 0.53
CA THR A 94 -25.30 4.02 -0.83
C THR A 94 -24.52 5.12 -1.58
N ASN A 95 -23.63 4.74 -2.50
CA ASN A 95 -22.96 5.60 -3.49
C ASN A 95 -22.45 6.97 -2.98
N GLY A 96 -21.72 6.98 -1.87
CA GLY A 96 -21.09 8.19 -1.31
C GLY A 96 -22.06 9.08 -0.53
N ALA A 97 -21.75 9.33 0.75
CA ALA A 97 -22.41 10.27 1.66
C ALA A 97 -23.97 10.29 1.68
N ALA A 98 -24.65 9.29 1.12
CA ALA A 98 -26.08 9.10 1.35
C ALA A 98 -26.24 8.54 2.76
N ASP A 99 -26.61 9.45 3.65
CA ASP A 99 -27.06 9.32 5.03
C ASP A 99 -27.12 7.86 5.53
N ILE A 100 -26.07 7.40 6.22
CA ILE A 100 -26.00 6.07 6.84
C ILE A 100 -27.25 5.79 7.68
N GLN A 101 -27.82 6.84 8.29
CA GLN A 101 -29.09 6.77 9.01
C GLN A 101 -30.25 6.29 8.12
N THR A 102 -30.33 6.75 6.88
CA THR A 102 -31.39 6.36 5.93
C THR A 102 -31.23 4.89 5.51
N ASN A 103 -29.99 4.41 5.34
CA ASN A 103 -29.71 3.03 4.96
C ASN A 103 -29.95 2.03 6.11
N LEU A 104 -29.52 2.38 7.33
CA LEU A 104 -29.71 1.55 8.52
C LEU A 104 -31.18 1.58 9.02
N GLY A 105 -31.93 2.62 8.65
CA GLY A 105 -33.34 2.76 8.97
C GLY A 105 -33.59 3.20 10.42
N ALA A 106 -34.84 3.10 10.85
CA ALA A 106 -35.26 3.40 12.21
C ALA A 106 -35.72 2.13 12.93
N ILE A 107 -35.80 2.15 14.26
CA ILE A 107 -36.25 1.03 15.09
C ILE A 107 -37.57 1.33 15.84
N THR A 108 -38.40 2.20 15.26
CA THR A 108 -39.62 2.74 15.89
C THR A 108 -40.77 1.74 16.03
N ASP A 109 -40.73 0.63 15.30
CA ASP A 109 -41.69 -0.48 15.40
C ASP A 109 -41.01 -1.84 15.21
N VAL A 110 -41.75 -2.93 15.40
CA VAL A 110 -41.20 -4.30 15.36
C VAL A 110 -40.73 -4.69 13.96
N ALA A 111 -41.44 -4.22 12.92
CA ALA A 111 -41.11 -4.55 11.54
C ALA A 111 -39.80 -3.87 11.13
N ASN A 112 -39.71 -2.57 11.36
CA ASN A 112 -38.53 -1.75 11.12
C ASN A 112 -37.33 -2.23 11.95
N ALA A 113 -37.52 -2.59 13.22
CA ALA A 113 -36.47 -3.19 14.03
C ALA A 113 -36.00 -4.55 13.50
N THR A 114 -36.86 -5.33 12.83
CA THR A 114 -36.45 -6.60 12.20
C THR A 114 -35.61 -6.34 10.96
N THR A 115 -36.05 -5.44 10.08
CA THR A 115 -35.27 -5.04 8.91
C THR A 115 -33.93 -4.43 9.30
N ALA A 116 -33.89 -3.59 10.35
CA ALA A 116 -32.67 -2.99 10.87
C ALA A 116 -31.66 -4.04 11.38
N ILE A 117 -32.12 -5.18 11.93
CA ILE A 117 -31.21 -6.26 12.35
C ILE A 117 -30.56 -6.89 11.11
N ASP A 118 -31.35 -7.20 10.08
CA ASP A 118 -30.84 -7.84 8.86
C ASP A 118 -29.85 -6.91 8.13
N THR A 119 -30.14 -5.61 8.05
CA THR A 119 -29.22 -4.62 7.44
C THR A 119 -27.94 -4.44 8.26
N LEU A 120 -28.04 -4.44 9.59
CA LEU A 120 -26.87 -4.35 10.46
C LEU A 120 -26.00 -5.60 10.40
N ASP A 121 -26.59 -6.79 10.32
CA ASP A 121 -25.84 -8.05 10.16
C ASP A 121 -25.07 -8.04 8.83
N ALA A 122 -25.74 -7.69 7.72
CA ALA A 122 -25.08 -7.52 6.43
C ALA A 122 -23.95 -6.47 6.46
N SER A 123 -24.16 -5.35 7.16
CA SER A 123 -23.16 -4.28 7.29
C SER A 123 -21.95 -4.72 8.14
N ILE A 124 -22.17 -5.50 9.21
CA ILE A 124 -21.10 -6.04 10.06
C ILE A 124 -20.26 -7.05 9.28
N ASP A 125 -20.90 -7.92 8.51
CA ASP A 125 -20.22 -8.89 7.66
C ASP A 125 -19.37 -8.18 6.59
N ALA A 126 -19.95 -7.19 5.89
CA ALA A 126 -19.24 -6.36 4.92
C ALA A 126 -18.00 -5.67 5.52
N ILE A 127 -18.11 -5.04 6.70
CA ILE A 127 -16.95 -4.43 7.38
C ILE A 127 -15.90 -5.46 7.74
N THR A 128 -16.31 -6.64 8.16
CA THR A 128 -15.40 -7.73 8.54
C THR A 128 -14.65 -8.24 7.31
N GLY A 129 -15.34 -8.40 6.19
CA GLY A 129 -14.77 -8.73 4.88
C GLY A 129 -13.73 -7.70 4.42
N ILE A 130 -14.10 -6.42 4.41
CA ILE A 130 -13.19 -5.32 4.04
C ILE A 130 -11.95 -5.31 4.96
N ARG A 131 -12.10 -5.52 6.28
CA ARG A 131 -10.97 -5.63 7.21
C ARG A 131 -10.04 -6.80 6.89
N ALA A 132 -10.61 -7.94 6.48
CA ALA A 132 -9.81 -9.10 6.07
C ALA A 132 -9.00 -8.79 4.80
N VAL A 133 -9.60 -8.13 3.81
CA VAL A 133 -8.90 -7.70 2.59
C VAL A 133 -7.78 -6.71 2.90
N VAL A 134 -8.05 -5.70 3.74
CA VAL A 134 -7.01 -4.75 4.19
C VAL A 134 -5.88 -5.47 4.93
N GLY A 135 -6.20 -6.42 5.82
CA GLY A 135 -5.20 -7.22 6.52
C GLY A 135 -4.35 -8.07 5.58
N ALA A 136 -4.96 -8.74 4.61
CA ALA A 136 -4.23 -9.49 3.58
C ALA A 136 -3.34 -8.56 2.73
N GLY A 137 -3.84 -7.37 2.37
CA GLY A 137 -3.08 -6.33 1.69
C GLY A 137 -1.85 -5.88 2.49
N GLN A 138 -2.00 -5.65 3.80
CA GLN A 138 -0.88 -5.33 4.70
C GLN A 138 0.18 -6.43 4.70
N SER A 139 -0.21 -7.70 4.87
CA SER A 139 0.75 -8.82 4.85
C SER A 139 1.49 -8.93 3.51
N ARG A 140 0.81 -8.65 2.39
CA ARG A 140 1.45 -8.61 1.06
C ARG A 140 2.44 -7.45 0.94
N LEU A 141 2.07 -6.26 1.41
CA LEU A 141 2.96 -5.09 1.41
C LEU A 141 4.21 -5.31 2.27
N GLU A 142 4.07 -5.95 3.44
CA GLU A 142 5.20 -6.31 4.30
C GLU A 142 6.17 -7.29 3.60
N GLN A 143 5.64 -8.31 2.91
CA GLN A 143 6.45 -9.25 2.13
C GLN A 143 7.17 -8.57 0.97
N VAL A 144 6.46 -7.68 0.26
CA VAL A 144 7.01 -6.88 -0.83
C VAL A 144 8.14 -5.96 -0.32
N ALA A 145 7.94 -5.30 0.82
CA ALA A 145 8.97 -4.45 1.43
C ALA A 145 10.23 -5.27 1.79
N ALA A 146 10.05 -6.43 2.44
CA ALA A 146 11.16 -7.31 2.77
C ALA A 146 11.91 -7.81 1.51
N PHE A 147 11.18 -8.15 0.45
CA PHE A 147 11.78 -8.52 -0.83
C PHE A 147 12.54 -7.36 -1.47
N ALA A 148 11.98 -6.15 -1.46
CA ALA A 148 12.60 -4.96 -2.01
C ALA A 148 13.91 -4.60 -1.29
N ASP A 149 13.97 -4.75 0.04
CA ASP A 149 15.19 -4.52 0.82
C ASP A 149 16.31 -5.50 0.47
N VAL A 150 15.98 -6.79 0.34
CA VAL A 150 16.94 -7.82 -0.08
C VAL A 150 17.42 -7.57 -1.52
N SER A 151 16.50 -7.24 -2.42
CA SER A 151 16.80 -6.92 -3.81
C SER A 151 17.72 -5.69 -3.91
N SER A 152 17.41 -4.63 -3.16
CA SER A 152 18.23 -3.41 -3.07
C SER A 152 19.64 -3.72 -2.59
N THR A 153 19.78 -4.51 -1.52
CA THR A 153 21.09 -4.92 -0.98
C THR A 153 21.91 -5.71 -2.00
N ASN A 154 21.28 -6.66 -2.70
CA ASN A 154 21.93 -7.47 -3.73
C ASN A 154 22.36 -6.62 -4.94
N LEU A 155 21.53 -5.68 -5.37
CA LEU A 155 21.85 -4.77 -6.47
C LEU A 155 22.97 -3.79 -6.10
N GLN A 156 22.98 -3.28 -4.87
CA GLN A 156 24.08 -2.46 -4.36
C GLN A 156 25.40 -3.23 -4.32
N ALA A 157 25.38 -4.49 -3.84
CA ALA A 157 26.57 -5.35 -3.83
C ALA A 157 27.05 -5.69 -5.25
N ALA A 158 26.14 -5.97 -6.19
CA ALA A 158 26.49 -6.19 -7.59
C ALA A 158 27.11 -4.95 -8.23
N ARG A 159 26.52 -3.77 -7.99
CA ARG A 159 27.05 -2.48 -8.46
C ARG A 159 28.45 -2.21 -7.89
N GLY A 160 28.68 -2.48 -6.62
CA GLY A 160 30.00 -2.36 -5.98
C GLY A 160 31.05 -3.21 -6.69
N ARG A 161 30.76 -4.50 -6.94
CA ARG A 161 31.69 -5.39 -7.67
C ARG A 161 32.01 -4.92 -9.08
N ILE A 162 31.03 -4.36 -9.80
CA ILE A 162 31.25 -3.79 -11.14
C ILE A 162 32.18 -2.58 -11.04
N MET A 163 31.88 -1.65 -10.12
CA MET A 163 32.70 -0.45 -9.92
C MET A 163 34.14 -0.79 -9.50
N ASP A 164 34.33 -1.77 -8.61
CA ASP A 164 35.66 -2.19 -8.16
C ASP A 164 36.48 -2.84 -9.28
N ALA A 165 35.84 -3.68 -10.12
CA ALA A 165 36.50 -4.31 -11.27
C ALA A 165 36.90 -3.27 -12.32
N ASP A 166 36.04 -2.29 -12.60
CA ASP A 166 36.34 -1.19 -13.52
C ASP A 166 37.46 -0.30 -12.99
N PHE A 167 37.47 0.01 -11.68
CA PHE A 167 38.55 0.76 -11.05
C PHE A 167 39.89 0.01 -11.11
N ALA A 168 39.90 -1.30 -10.86
CA ALA A 168 41.10 -2.12 -10.98
C ALA A 168 41.64 -2.14 -12.42
N LYS A 169 40.74 -2.27 -13.42
CA LYS A 169 41.11 -2.23 -14.84
C LYS A 169 41.71 -0.89 -15.25
N GLU A 170 41.11 0.22 -14.83
CA GLU A 170 41.60 1.56 -15.15
C GLU A 170 42.94 1.84 -14.49
N THR A 171 43.10 1.44 -13.22
CA THR A 171 44.38 1.54 -12.50
C THR A 171 45.47 0.74 -13.21
N ALA A 172 45.19 -0.49 -13.66
CA ALA A 172 46.15 -1.30 -14.40
C ALA A 172 46.52 -0.68 -15.76
N ASN A 173 45.56 -0.05 -16.46
CA ASN A 173 45.81 0.68 -17.71
C ASN A 173 46.67 1.93 -17.47
N LEU A 174 46.39 2.67 -16.40
CA LEU A 174 47.18 3.82 -15.99
C LEU A 174 48.62 3.41 -15.67
N THR A 175 48.81 2.37 -14.86
CA THR A 175 50.14 1.83 -14.54
C THR A 175 50.86 1.34 -15.80
N ARG A 176 50.17 0.62 -16.71
CA ARG A 176 50.76 0.22 -17.99
C ARG A 176 51.19 1.43 -18.82
N SER A 177 50.37 2.47 -18.88
CA SER A 177 50.66 3.69 -19.63
C SER A 177 51.85 4.44 -19.04
N GLN A 178 51.96 4.52 -17.71
CA GLN A 178 53.11 5.10 -17.02
C GLN A 178 54.39 4.29 -17.27
N ILE A 179 54.33 2.95 -17.22
CA ILE A 179 55.46 2.08 -17.56
C ILE A 179 55.88 2.26 -19.01
N LEU A 180 54.93 2.31 -19.96
CA LEU A 180 55.22 2.56 -21.37
C LEU A 180 55.85 3.94 -21.60
N GLN A 181 55.39 4.98 -20.89
CA GLN A 181 55.99 6.31 -20.95
C GLN A 181 57.43 6.31 -20.41
N GLN A 182 57.69 5.68 -19.26
CA GLN A 182 59.02 5.55 -18.69
C GLN A 182 59.97 4.68 -19.54
N ALA A 183 59.47 3.57 -20.08
CA ALA A 183 60.22 2.72 -21.00
C ALA A 183 60.48 3.44 -22.33
N GLY A 184 59.53 4.21 -22.83
CA GLY A 184 59.68 5.04 -24.03
C GLY A 184 60.77 6.09 -23.88
N THR A 185 60.82 6.80 -22.75
CA THR A 185 61.89 7.78 -22.48
C THR A 185 63.25 7.12 -22.26
N ALA A 186 63.31 5.98 -21.56
CA ALA A 186 64.55 5.21 -21.38
C ALA A 186 65.09 4.63 -22.69
N MET A 187 64.21 4.11 -23.56
CA MET A 187 64.57 3.61 -24.90
C MET A 187 65.03 4.76 -25.81
N LEU A 188 64.41 5.93 -25.74
CA LEU A 188 64.88 7.13 -26.42
C LEU A 188 66.28 7.54 -25.96
N ALA A 189 66.54 7.52 -24.64
CA ALA A 189 67.86 7.82 -24.09
C ALA A 189 68.92 6.79 -24.54
N GLN A 190 68.60 5.49 -24.53
CA GLN A 190 69.49 4.43 -24.99
C GLN A 190 69.76 4.50 -26.50
N ALA A 191 68.71 4.77 -27.30
CA ALA A 191 68.83 4.94 -28.75
C ALA A 191 69.66 6.16 -29.12
N ASN A 192 69.62 7.24 -28.32
CA ASN A 192 70.46 8.41 -28.51
C ASN A 192 71.94 8.20 -28.11
N GLN A 193 72.25 7.20 -27.27
CA GLN A 193 73.63 6.87 -26.88
C GLN A 193 74.32 5.92 -27.86
N LEU A 194 73.56 5.08 -28.57
CA LEU A 194 74.08 4.11 -29.54
C LEU A 194 74.95 4.75 -30.66
N PRO A 195 74.55 5.87 -31.30
CA PRO A 195 75.35 6.52 -32.35
C PRO A 195 76.72 6.99 -31.87
N ASN A 196 76.82 7.47 -30.62
CA ASN A 196 78.09 7.95 -30.06
C ASN A 196 79.08 6.81 -29.79
N ASN A 197 78.58 5.63 -29.39
CA ASN A 197 79.41 4.43 -29.24
C ASN A 197 79.86 3.86 -30.59
N VAL A 198 79.03 3.96 -31.64
CA VAL A 198 79.40 3.55 -33.00
C VAL A 198 80.45 4.51 -33.60
N LEU A 199 80.36 5.81 -33.31
CA LEU A 199 81.34 6.80 -33.78
C LEU A 199 82.71 6.69 -33.07
N SER A 200 82.73 6.15 -31.85
CA SER A 200 83.94 5.81 -31.09
C SER A 200 84.66 4.57 -31.67
N LEU A 201 83.92 3.64 -32.28
CA LEU A 201 84.48 2.41 -32.89
C LEU A 201 84.97 2.62 -34.34
N LEU A 202 84.67 3.76 -34.95
CA LEU A 202 85.06 4.11 -36.33
C LEU A 202 86.22 5.13 -36.41
N GLN A 203 86.78 5.52 -35.26
CA GLN A 203 88.01 6.32 -35.12
C GLN A 203 89.15 5.44 -34.61
#